data_AF-A0A369JJ32-F1
#
_entry.id   AF-A0A369JJ32-F1
#
_cell.length_a   1.000
_cell.length_b   1.000
_cell.length_c   1.000
_cell.angle_alpha   90.00
_cell.angle_beta   90.00
_cell.angle_gamma   90.00
#
_symmetry.space_group_name_H-M   'P 1'
#
loop_
_entity.id
_entity.type
_entity.pdbx_description
1 polymer ?
#
loop_
_entity_poly.entity_id
_entity_poly.type
_entity_poly.pdbx_seq_one_letter_code
_entity_poly.pdbx_strand_id
1 'polypeptide(L)'
;MSSSTTTLTSWVKNSLTNLFESSLASEEEIFQTSFESIFSPHAQIISNHERTTADAFKENILNRAFAATRVSVNWKEVFEVPNAEDAAHQTGIVAGCIVVTRSLKFRIRAAPAQSNWTMVFSARVESEPSIQNGDPRRIVEFIQTSFDMPAPIHLQGIPAS
;
A
#
# COMPACT_ATOMS: atom_id res chain seq x y z
N MET A 1 -20.53 -10.42 21.76
CA MET A 1 -20.02 -10.02 20.43
C MET A 1 -18.53 -10.33 20.41
N SER A 2 -18.14 -11.37 19.68
CA SER A 2 -16.75 -11.82 19.65
C SER A 2 -15.93 -10.82 18.83
N SER A 3 -15.14 -9.96 19.47
CA SER A 3 -14.18 -9.12 18.76
C SER A 3 -13.13 -10.03 18.14
N SER A 4 -13.25 -10.30 16.86
CA SER A 4 -12.19 -10.96 16.09
C SER A 4 -10.97 -10.04 16.12
N THR A 5 -9.96 -10.37 16.93
CA THR A 5 -8.71 -9.62 17.01
C THR A 5 -8.04 -9.62 15.64
N THR A 6 -8.02 -8.47 14.96
CA THR A 6 -7.38 -8.32 13.66
C THR A 6 -5.88 -8.52 13.80
N THR A 7 -5.33 -9.55 13.15
CA THR A 7 -3.88 -9.83 13.18
C THR A 7 -3.07 -8.68 12.61
N LEU A 8 -1.79 -8.59 12.99
CA LEU A 8 -0.88 -7.55 12.51
C LEU A 8 -0.80 -7.53 10.97
N THR A 9 -0.63 -8.70 10.35
CA THR A 9 -0.65 -8.84 8.88
C THR A 9 -1.96 -8.34 8.28
N SER A 10 -3.11 -8.69 8.87
CA SER A 10 -4.42 -8.27 8.35
C SER A 10 -4.59 -6.76 8.42
N TRP A 11 -4.11 -6.13 9.50
CA TRP A 11 -4.12 -4.69 9.63
C TRP A 11 -3.24 -4.02 8.59
N VAL A 12 -1.97 -4.42 8.44
CA VAL A 12 -1.07 -3.83 7.43
C VAL A 12 -1.65 -4.00 6.02
N LYS A 13 -2.21 -5.17 5.71
CA LYS A 13 -2.85 -5.43 4.42
C LYS A 13 -4.00 -4.48 4.16
N ASN A 14 -4.91 -4.34 5.11
CA ASN A 14 -6.07 -3.46 4.96
C ASN A 14 -5.64 -2.00 4.88
N SER A 15 -4.74 -1.56 5.75
CA SER A 15 -4.21 -0.20 5.80
C SER A 15 -3.58 0.21 4.46
N LEU A 16 -2.59 -0.54 3.98
CA LEU A 16 -1.92 -0.19 2.72
C LEU A 16 -2.83 -0.37 1.50
N THR A 17 -3.75 -1.34 1.52
CA THR A 17 -4.76 -1.47 0.44
C THR A 17 -5.64 -0.22 0.38
N ASN A 18 -6.18 0.21 1.51
CA ASN A 18 -7.01 1.41 1.60
C ASN A 18 -6.22 2.68 1.19
N LEU A 19 -4.94 2.78 1.55
CA LEU A 19 -4.09 3.89 1.13
C LEU A 19 -3.92 3.94 -0.39
N PHE A 20 -3.62 2.82 -1.03
CA PHE A 20 -3.46 2.81 -2.49
C PHE A 20 -4.80 3.01 -3.21
N GLU A 21 -5.90 2.46 -2.71
CA GLU A 21 -7.22 2.64 -3.33
C GLU A 21 -7.77 4.06 -3.15
N SER A 22 -7.54 4.69 -2.00
CA SER A 22 -7.91 6.09 -1.74
C SER A 22 -7.13 7.10 -2.59
N SER A 23 -6.03 6.70 -3.24
CA SER A 23 -5.32 7.56 -4.21
C SER A 23 -6.16 7.93 -5.45
N LEU A 24 -7.30 7.26 -5.65
CA LEU A 24 -8.29 7.63 -6.68
C LEU A 24 -9.38 8.59 -6.20
N ALA A 25 -9.44 8.87 -4.90
CA ALA A 25 -10.46 9.77 -4.36
C ALA A 25 -10.32 11.15 -5.00
N SER A 26 -11.45 11.76 -5.34
CA SER A 26 -11.48 13.16 -5.82
C SER A 26 -11.08 14.16 -4.74
N GLU A 27 -11.14 13.73 -3.48
CA GLU A 27 -10.85 14.53 -2.29
C GLU A 27 -9.48 14.13 -1.73
N GLU A 28 -8.50 15.02 -1.87
CA GLU A 28 -7.14 14.84 -1.35
C GLU A 28 -7.12 14.62 0.18
N GLU A 29 -8.10 15.20 0.89
CA GLU A 29 -8.28 15.04 2.34
C GLU A 29 -8.51 13.59 2.76
N ILE A 30 -9.23 12.80 1.95
CA ILE A 30 -9.46 11.37 2.25
C ILE A 30 -8.15 10.60 2.21
N PHE A 31 -7.33 10.85 1.17
CA PHE A 31 -6.02 10.24 1.04
C PHE A 31 -5.08 10.66 2.18
N GLN A 32 -5.04 11.95 2.50
CA GLN A 32 -4.20 12.48 3.58
C GLN A 32 -4.59 11.88 4.93
N THR A 33 -5.89 11.82 5.24
CA THR A 33 -6.41 11.19 6.46
C THR A 33 -6.07 9.71 6.52
N SER A 34 -6.23 8.99 5.40
CA SER A 34 -5.84 7.58 5.32
C SER A 34 -4.34 7.43 5.60
N PHE A 35 -3.49 8.28 5.04
CA PHE A 35 -2.04 8.22 5.25
C PHE A 35 -1.67 8.43 6.72
N GLU A 36 -2.21 9.48 7.35
CA GLU A 36 -1.97 9.82 8.76
C GLU A 36 -2.52 8.77 9.75
N SER A 37 -3.57 8.05 9.37
CA SER A 37 -4.08 6.93 10.17
C SER A 37 -3.17 5.69 10.15
N ILE A 38 -2.24 5.61 9.20
CA ILE A 38 -1.40 4.44 8.97
C ILE A 38 0.04 4.70 9.42
N PHE A 39 0.60 5.86 9.07
CA PHE A 39 1.99 6.21 9.35
C PHE A 39 2.08 7.10 10.58
N SER A 40 3.08 6.85 11.43
CA SER A 40 3.43 7.77 12.50
C SER A 40 3.87 9.13 11.90
N PRO A 41 3.62 10.27 12.57
CA PRO A 41 4.11 11.58 12.12
C PRO A 41 5.64 11.64 11.94
N HIS A 42 6.37 10.75 12.61
CA HIS A 42 7.83 10.65 12.55
C HIS A 42 8.31 9.37 11.86
N ALA A 43 7.47 8.76 11.04
CA ALA A 43 7.81 7.53 10.35
C ALA A 43 9.04 7.70 9.45
N GLN A 44 10.00 6.77 9.56
CA GLN A 44 11.14 6.71 8.68
C GLN A 44 10.77 5.95 7.40
N ILE A 45 10.85 6.61 6.24
CA ILE A 45 10.56 5.99 4.95
C ILE A 45 11.85 5.86 4.15
N ILE A 46 12.15 4.64 3.70
CA ILE A 46 13.28 4.34 2.82
C ILE A 46 12.71 3.75 1.53
N SER A 47 12.95 4.41 0.41
CA SER A 47 12.50 3.99 -0.92
C SER A 47 13.71 3.76 -1.83
N ASN A 48 13.85 2.55 -2.36
CA ASN A 48 14.97 2.16 -3.23
C ASN A 48 16.34 2.47 -2.59
N HIS A 49 16.49 2.13 -1.30
CA HIS A 49 17.69 2.40 -0.48
C HIS A 49 18.00 3.88 -0.21
N GLU A 50 17.11 4.80 -0.56
CA GLU A 50 17.25 6.23 -0.26
C GLU A 50 16.21 6.67 0.78
N ARG A 51 16.64 7.48 1.75
CA ARG A 51 15.71 8.09 2.70
C ARG A 51 14.82 9.08 1.96
N THR A 52 13.51 8.98 2.17
CA THR A 52 12.52 9.88 1.59
C THR A 52 11.64 10.49 2.68
N THR A 53 10.99 11.60 2.36
CA THR A 53 10.02 12.24 3.26
C THR A 53 8.65 11.60 3.09
N ALA A 54 7.79 11.74 4.11
CA ALA A 54 6.40 11.35 4.01
C ALA A 54 5.69 12.04 2.83
N ASP A 55 5.95 13.33 2.63
CA ASP A 55 5.37 14.10 1.52
C ASP A 55 5.83 13.59 0.15
N ALA A 56 7.12 13.35 -0.05
CA ALA A 56 7.62 12.79 -1.31
C ALA A 56 7.06 11.39 -1.57
N PHE A 57 6.85 10.58 -0.53
CA PHE A 57 6.22 9.27 -0.67
C PHE A 57 4.73 9.39 -1.03
N LYS A 58 3.98 10.30 -0.41
CA LYS A 58 2.58 10.61 -0.77
C LYS A 58 2.47 11.07 -2.22
N GLU A 59 3.30 12.04 -2.63
CA GLU A 59 3.37 12.52 -4.01
C GLU A 59 3.68 11.38 -4.98
N ASN A 60 4.59 10.46 -4.63
CA ASN A 60 4.88 9.29 -5.47
C ASN A 60 3.63 8.43 -5.70
N ILE A 61 2.84 8.17 -4.65
CA ILE A 61 1.60 7.39 -4.74
C ILE A 61 0.59 8.10 -5.64
N LEU A 62 0.37 9.40 -5.44
CA LEU A 62 -0.60 10.21 -6.19
C LEU A 62 -0.20 10.37 -7.66
N ASN A 63 1.08 10.66 -7.94
CA ASN A 63 1.59 10.77 -9.31
C ASN A 63 1.40 9.47 -10.09
N ARG A 64 1.54 8.31 -9.42
CA ARG A 64 1.28 7.00 -10.03
C ARG A 64 -0.20 6.72 -10.26
N ALA A 65 -1.08 7.35 -9.48
CA ALA A 65 -2.52 7.26 -9.65
C ALA A 65 -3.05 8.20 -10.74
N PHE A 66 -2.20 9.06 -11.33
CA PHE A 66 -2.62 9.97 -12.38
C PHE A 66 -3.29 9.23 -13.56
N ALA A 67 -4.46 9.73 -13.97
CA ALA A 67 -5.31 9.15 -15.01
C ALA A 67 -5.76 7.69 -14.75
N ALA A 68 -5.58 7.14 -13.56
CA ALA A 68 -6.16 5.86 -13.17
C ALA A 68 -7.67 6.00 -12.92
N THR A 69 -8.43 4.97 -13.27
CA THR A 69 -9.87 4.83 -13.01
C THR A 69 -10.17 3.71 -12.02
N ARG A 70 -9.20 2.80 -11.83
CA ARG A 70 -9.29 1.68 -10.90
C ARG A 70 -7.90 1.35 -10.38
N VAL A 71 -7.82 1.06 -9.08
CA VAL A 71 -6.65 0.52 -8.39
C VAL A 71 -7.06 -0.86 -7.86
N SER A 72 -6.13 -1.81 -7.89
CA SER A 72 -6.27 -3.09 -7.21
C SER A 72 -4.93 -3.49 -6.62
N VAL A 73 -4.95 -4.01 -5.40
CA VAL A 73 -3.74 -4.39 -4.66
C VAL A 73 -3.70 -5.91 -4.52
N ASN A 74 -2.61 -6.53 -5.00
CA ASN A 74 -2.35 -7.96 -4.87
C ASN A 74 -1.18 -8.18 -3.91
N TRP A 75 -1.36 -9.10 -2.97
CA TRP A 75 -0.38 -9.41 -1.93
C TRP A 75 0.27 -10.76 -2.18
N LYS A 76 1.59 -10.81 -2.10
CA LYS A 76 2.40 -12.03 -2.28
C LYS A 76 3.39 -12.18 -1.14
N GLU A 77 3.57 -13.41 -0.67
CA GLU A 77 4.65 -13.78 0.26
C GLU A 77 4.72 -12.87 1.50
N VAL A 78 3.56 -12.62 2.11
CA VAL A 78 3.47 -11.75 3.30
C VAL A 78 3.65 -12.58 4.56
N PHE A 79 4.56 -12.15 5.42
CA PHE A 79 4.81 -12.75 6.72
C PHE A 79 4.96 -11.67 7.79
N GLU A 80 4.73 -12.06 9.04
CA GLU A 80 4.90 -11.20 10.21
C GLU A 80 5.93 -11.78 11.16
N VAL A 81 6.63 -10.88 11.84
CA VAL A 81 7.51 -11.15 12.97
C VAL A 81 6.95 -10.33 14.13
N PRO A 82 6.10 -10.92 14.99
CA PRO A 82 5.53 -10.23 16.13
C PRO A 82 6.60 -9.76 17.11
N ASN A 83 6.35 -8.65 17.80
CA ASN A 83 7.18 -8.25 18.93
C ASN A 83 6.96 -9.24 20.09
N ALA A 84 8.04 -9.85 20.59
CA ALA A 84 7.97 -10.84 21.67
C ALA A 84 7.45 -10.27 23.00
N GLU A 85 7.60 -8.95 23.21
CA GLU A 85 7.12 -8.27 24.42
C GLU A 85 5.64 -7.91 24.35
N ASP A 86 5.02 -7.99 23.16
CA ASP A 86 3.61 -7.70 22.94
C ASP A 86 2.79 -8.99 22.93
N ALA A 87 2.22 -9.33 24.08
CA ALA A 87 1.38 -10.53 24.24
C ALA A 87 0.15 -10.56 23.31
N ALA A 88 -0.28 -9.41 22.78
CA ALA A 88 -1.40 -9.33 21.84
C ALA A 88 -0.98 -9.47 20.37
N HIS A 89 0.33 -9.54 20.09
CA HIS A 89 0.92 -9.61 18.74
C HIS A 89 0.36 -8.53 17.79
N GLN A 90 0.13 -7.32 18.32
CA GLN A 90 -0.39 -6.17 17.57
C GLN A 90 0.71 -5.26 17.00
N THR A 91 1.94 -5.45 17.47
CA THR A 91 3.15 -4.75 17.06
C THR A 91 4.20 -5.73 16.57
N GLY A 92 5.16 -5.24 15.77
CA GLY A 92 6.19 -6.07 15.16
C GLY A 92 6.51 -5.63 13.74
N ILE A 93 7.01 -6.56 12.94
CA ILE A 93 7.39 -6.31 11.54
C ILE A 93 6.49 -7.12 10.62
N VAL A 94 5.99 -6.49 9.55
CA VAL A 94 5.34 -7.16 8.43
C VAL A 94 6.16 -6.91 7.18
N ALA A 95 6.52 -7.98 6.48
CA ALA A 95 7.27 -7.90 5.23
C ALA A 95 6.60 -8.74 4.16
N GLY A 96 6.84 -8.39 2.91
CA GLY A 96 6.34 -9.14 1.77
C GLY A 96 6.38 -8.35 0.48
N CYS A 97 5.56 -8.77 -0.47
CA CYS A 97 5.46 -8.17 -1.79
C CYS A 97 4.03 -7.70 -2.07
N ILE A 98 3.92 -6.51 -2.65
CA ILE A 98 2.67 -5.89 -3.08
C ILE A 98 2.79 -5.58 -4.57
N VAL A 99 1.76 -5.92 -5.34
CA VAL A 99 1.60 -5.46 -6.72
C VAL A 99 0.37 -4.59 -6.79
N VAL A 100 0.58 -3.29 -7.02
CA VAL A 100 -0.49 -2.31 -7.24
C VAL A 100 -0.73 -2.20 -8.74
N THR A 101 -1.86 -2.71 -9.21
CA THR A 101 -2.28 -2.59 -10.61
C THR A 101 -3.25 -1.43 -10.76
N ARG A 102 -3.00 -0.56 -11.73
CA ARG A 102 -3.85 0.59 -12.06
C ARG A 102 -4.38 0.45 -13.48
N SER A 103 -5.68 0.56 -13.65
CA SER A 103 -6.31 0.71 -14.97
C SER A 103 -6.44 2.18 -15.29
N LEU A 104 -5.95 2.58 -16.45
CA LEU A 104 -5.89 3.98 -16.90
C LEU A 104 -7.09 4.34 -17.79
N LYS A 105 -7.37 5.64 -17.93
CA LYS A 105 -8.40 6.17 -18.83
C LYS A 105 -8.10 5.89 -20.32
N PHE A 106 -6.82 5.72 -20.67
CA PHE A 106 -6.38 5.45 -22.04
C PHE A 106 -6.69 4.00 -22.45
N ARG A 107 -7.04 3.79 -23.72
CA ARG A 107 -7.35 2.45 -24.25
C ARG A 107 -6.31 2.01 -25.28
N ILE A 108 -5.98 0.72 -25.27
CA ILE A 108 -5.15 0.04 -26.27
C ILE A 108 -6.01 -1.10 -26.85
N ARG A 109 -6.32 -1.03 -28.16
CA ARG A 109 -7.17 -2.01 -28.86
C ARG A 109 -8.47 -2.36 -28.09
N ALA A 110 -9.19 -1.34 -27.65
CA ALA A 110 -10.46 -1.38 -26.91
C ALA A 110 -10.39 -1.80 -25.42
N ALA A 111 -9.26 -2.26 -24.89
CA ALA A 111 -9.08 -2.50 -23.45
C ALA A 111 -8.40 -1.31 -22.75
N PRO A 112 -8.70 -1.01 -21.46
CA PRO A 112 -7.95 -0.02 -20.69
C PRO A 112 -6.46 -0.36 -20.61
N ALA A 113 -5.59 0.63 -20.78
CA ALA A 113 -4.17 0.48 -20.50
C ALA A 113 -3.96 0.24 -18.99
N GLN A 114 -2.95 -0.53 -18.63
CA GLN A 114 -2.65 -0.87 -17.25
C GLN A 114 -1.18 -0.65 -16.91
N SER A 115 -0.92 -0.16 -15.70
CA SER A 115 0.41 -0.10 -15.10
C SER A 115 0.47 -0.94 -13.83
N ASN A 116 1.60 -1.61 -13.62
CA ASN A 116 1.88 -2.40 -12.43
C ASN A 116 3.04 -1.76 -11.67
N TRP A 117 2.83 -1.48 -10.40
CA TRP A 117 3.88 -1.06 -9.48
C TRP A 117 4.12 -2.20 -8.49
N THR A 118 5.29 -2.84 -8.61
CA THR A 118 5.67 -3.96 -7.73
C THR A 118 6.58 -3.44 -6.64
N MET A 119 6.27 -3.76 -5.39
CA MET A 119 6.98 -3.31 -4.20
C MET A 119 7.30 -4.50 -3.29
N VAL A 120 8.57 -4.67 -2.98
CA VAL A 120 9.01 -5.53 -1.85
C VAL A 120 9.22 -4.60 -0.67
N PHE A 121 8.58 -4.90 0.47
CA PHE A 121 8.56 -3.99 1.60
C PHE A 121 8.82 -4.71 2.94
N SER A 122 9.21 -3.90 3.92
CA SER A 122 9.24 -4.22 5.35
C SER A 122 8.67 -3.03 6.12
N ALA A 123 7.62 -3.25 6.88
CA ALA A 123 6.93 -2.26 7.70
C ALA A 123 7.08 -2.63 9.18
N ARG A 124 7.68 -1.75 9.98
CA ARG A 124 7.69 -1.87 11.45
C ARG A 124 6.49 -1.12 12.01
N VAL A 125 5.69 -1.83 12.78
CA VAL A 125 4.45 -1.35 13.39
C VAL A 125 4.60 -1.30 14.89
N GLU A 126 4.28 -0.14 15.46
CA GLU A 126 4.27 0.10 16.90
C GLU A 126 2.92 0.68 17.33
N SER A 127 2.67 0.61 18.64
CA SER A 127 1.49 1.23 19.24
C SER A 127 1.82 2.67 19.62
N GLU A 128 1.07 3.63 19.09
CA GLU A 128 1.24 5.05 19.38
C GLU A 128 0.42 5.43 20.63
N PRO A 129 1.07 5.73 21.79
CA PRO A 129 0.35 5.91 23.06
C PRO A 129 -0.53 7.15 23.13
N SER A 130 -0.32 8.12 22.24
CA SER A 130 -1.12 9.36 22.18
C SER A 130 -2.55 9.10 21.68
N ILE A 131 -2.80 7.96 21.02
CA ILE A 131 -4.12 7.59 20.51
C ILE A 131 -4.87 6.81 21.58
N GLN A 132 -5.78 7.50 22.27
CA GLN A 132 -6.65 6.88 23.27
C GLN A 132 -7.95 6.31 22.68
N ASN A 133 -8.41 6.89 21.56
CA ASN A 133 -9.65 6.51 20.89
C ASN A 133 -9.33 6.10 19.44
N GLY A 134 -9.38 4.79 19.15
CA GLY A 134 -9.14 4.24 17.82
C GLY A 134 -8.14 3.09 17.82
N ASP A 135 -7.66 2.75 16.63
CA ASP A 135 -6.57 1.79 16.46
C ASP A 135 -5.23 2.51 16.71
N PRO A 136 -4.46 2.11 17.74
CA PRO A 136 -3.21 2.78 18.08
C PRO A 136 -2.04 2.37 17.18
N ARG A 137 -2.22 1.36 16.31
CA ARG A 137 -1.13 0.85 15.47
C ARG A 137 -0.71 1.90 14.44
N ARG A 138 0.60 2.13 14.31
CA ARG A 138 1.20 2.99 13.29
C ARG A 138 2.47 2.37 12.73
N ILE A 139 2.69 2.57 11.44
CA ILE A 139 3.96 2.27 10.78
C ILE A 139 4.94 3.37 11.18
N VAL A 140 5.98 2.98 11.91
CA VAL A 140 7.07 3.88 12.35
C VAL A 140 8.29 3.79 11.43
N GLU A 141 8.41 2.72 10.67
CA GLU A 141 9.44 2.55 9.65
C GLU A 141 8.89 1.76 8.47
N PHE A 142 9.13 2.26 7.26
CA PHE A 142 8.70 1.64 6.02
C PHE A 142 9.86 1.62 5.03
N ILE A 143 10.38 0.43 4.79
CA ILE A 143 11.47 0.19 3.83
C ILE A 143 10.86 -0.50 2.63
N GLN A 144 11.09 0.04 1.44
CA GLN A 144 10.60 -0.55 0.21
C GLN A 144 11.61 -0.45 -0.92
N THR A 145 11.61 -1.47 -1.77
CA THR A 145 12.21 -1.43 -3.11
C THR A 145 11.12 -1.70 -4.12
N SER A 146 11.03 -0.86 -5.16
CA SER A 146 9.97 -0.99 -6.13
C SER A 146 10.39 -0.61 -7.54
N PHE A 147 9.61 -1.12 -8.49
CA PHE A 147 9.79 -0.89 -9.91
C PHE A 147 8.43 -0.93 -10.62
N ASP A 148 8.38 -0.26 -11.77
CA ASP A 148 7.21 -0.22 -12.62
C ASP A 148 7.36 -1.21 -13.78
N MET A 149 6.26 -1.88 -14.11
CA MET A 149 6.15 -2.68 -15.33
C MET A 149 4.85 -2.34 -16.06
N PRO A 150 4.85 -2.31 -17.40
CA PRO A 150 3.61 -2.36 -18.16
C PRO A 150 2.91 -3.69 -17.91
N ALA A 151 1.58 -3.69 -17.89
CA ALA A 151 0.85 -4.95 -17.83
C ALA A 151 1.07 -5.78 -19.12
N PRO A 152 1.15 -7.12 -19.04
CA PRO A 152 1.26 -7.98 -20.21
C PRO A 152 0.11 -7.73 -21.20
N ILE A 153 0.43 -7.45 -22.47
CA ILE A 153 -0.57 -7.30 -23.52
C ILE A 153 -0.84 -8.68 -24.12
N HIS A 154 -1.99 -9.28 -23.79
CA HIS A 154 -2.44 -10.50 -24.45
C HIS A 154 -3.09 -10.14 -25.80
N LEU A 155 -2.33 -10.31 -26.89
CA LEU A 155 -2.82 -10.13 -28.24
C LEU A 155 -3.65 -11.35 -28.65
N GLN A 156 -4.98 -11.20 -28.76
CA GLN A 156 -5.79 -12.20 -29.47
C GLN A 156 -5.44 -12.12 -30.97
N GLY A 157 -5.01 -13.25 -31.54
CA GLY A 157 -4.70 -13.37 -32.96
C GLY A 157 -5.91 -13.02 -33.82
N ILE A 158 -5.67 -12.34 -34.94
CA ILE A 158 -6.71 -12.03 -35.93
C ILE A 158 -7.18 -13.37 -36.52
N PRO A 159 -8.48 -13.72 -36.46
CA PRO A 159 -8.96 -14.91 -37.15
C PRO A 159 -8.70 -14.74 -38.65
N ALA A 160 -8.02 -15.71 -39.25
CA ALA A 160 -7.79 -15.75 -40.69
C ALA A 160 -9.16 -15.80 -41.39
N SER A 161 -9.41 -14.83 -42.26
CA SER A 161 -10.57 -14.75 -43.15
C SER A 161 -10.45 -15.73 -44.30
#